data_AF-A0A7C5EB59-F1
#
_entry.id   AF-A0A7C5EB59-F1
#
_cell.length_a   1.000
_cell.length_b   1.000
_cell.length_c   1.000
_cell.angle_alpha   90.00
_cell.angle_beta   90.00
_cell.angle_gamma   90.00
#
_symmetry.space_group_name_H-M   'P 1'
#
loop_
_entity.id
_entity.type
_entity.pdbx_description
1 polymer ?
#
loop_
_entity_poly.entity_id
_entity_poly.type
_entity_poly.pdbx_seq_one_letter_code
_entity_poly.pdbx_strand_id
1 'polypeptide(L)' 'RFIGSPVDYIVFEGYSKGEPRRIVFVDVKTGKSSLSPIERKVREIVEKRRVDWETVVLEGQSSSSSSS' A
#
# COMPACT_ATOMS: atom_id res chain seq x y z
N ARG A 1 -3.08 4.05 -16.19
CA ARG A 1 -1.88 4.70 -15.63
C ARG A 1 -2.28 5.34 -14.31
N PHE A 2 -1.84 4.77 -13.17
CA PHE A 2 -2.18 5.27 -11.83
C PHE A 2 -0.92 5.97 -11.30
N ILE A 3 -0.98 7.29 -11.09
CA ILE A 3 0.19 8.15 -10.74
C ILE A 3 0.06 8.59 -9.26
N GLY A 4 -0.21 7.65 -8.36
CA GLY A 4 -0.32 7.93 -6.92
C GLY A 4 -0.79 6.72 -6.12
N SER A 5 -0.41 6.62 -4.85
CA SER A 5 -0.95 5.60 -3.95
C SER A 5 -2.36 6.02 -3.49
N PRO A 6 -3.34 5.11 -3.39
CA PRO A 6 -4.65 5.44 -2.83
C PRO A 6 -4.63 5.67 -1.31
N VAL A 7 -3.49 5.46 -0.65
CA VAL A 7 -3.30 5.62 0.80
C VAL A 7 -1.97 6.32 1.05
N ASP A 8 -1.95 7.31 1.95
CA ASP A 8 -0.75 8.05 2.34
C ASP A 8 0.15 7.27 3.31
N TYR A 9 -0.43 6.68 4.35
CA TYR A 9 0.31 6.02 5.43
C TYR A 9 -0.25 4.63 5.75
N ILE A 10 0.64 3.73 6.18
CA ILE A 10 0.29 2.40 6.67
C ILE A 10 0.89 2.23 8.06
N VAL A 11 0.05 1.94 9.06
CA VAL A 11 0.46 1.75 10.45
C VAL A 11 0.37 0.27 10.81
N PHE A 12 1.45 -0.26 11.39
CA PHE A 12 1.54 -1.65 11.85
C PHE A 12 1.48 -1.71 13.37
N GLU A 13 0.30 -2.03 13.92
CA GLU A 13 0.09 -2.14 15.35
C GLU A 13 0.89 -3.31 15.93
N GLY A 14 1.65 -3.08 16.99
CA GLY A 14 2.47 -4.13 17.63
C GLY A 14 3.79 -4.44 16.92
N TYR A 15 4.05 -3.85 15.74
CA TYR A 15 5.32 -4.02 15.02
C TYR A 15 6.54 -3.69 15.88
N SER A 16 6.48 -2.61 16.68
CA SER A 16 7.56 -2.22 17.58
C SER A 16 7.89 -3.28 18.65
N LYS A 17 6.97 -4.18 18.97
CA LYS A 17 7.17 -5.28 19.93
C LYS A 17 7.58 -6.59 19.25
N GLY A 18 7.74 -6.59 17.92
CA GLY A 18 7.97 -7.80 17.13
C GLY A 18 6.72 -8.65 16.91
N GLU A 19 5.53 -8.14 17.29
CA GLU A 19 4.27 -8.87 17.20
C GLU A 19 3.23 -8.03 16.45
N PRO A 20 3.25 -8.00 15.11
CA PRO A 20 2.28 -7.23 14.33
C PRO A 20 0.87 -7.82 14.50
N ARG A 21 -0.07 -7.03 15.03
CA ARG A 21 -1.45 -7.45 15.34
C ARG A 21 -2.47 -6.95 14.32
N ARG A 22 -2.24 -5.77 13.75
CA ARG A 22 -3.16 -5.09 12.83
C ARG A 22 -2.41 -4.17 11.90
N ILE A 23 -2.92 -4.06 10.67
CA ILE A 23 -2.48 -3.08 9.67
C ILE A 23 -3.59 -2.05 9.52
N VAL A 24 -3.27 -0.75 9.63
CA VAL A 24 -4.22 0.36 9.49
C VAL A 24 -3.78 1.24 8.33
N PHE A 25 -4.65 1.40 7.34
CA PHE A 25 -4.47 2.33 6.23
C PHE A 25 -4.97 3.71 6.64
N VAL A 26 -4.14 4.74 6.53
CA VAL A 26 -4.43 6.11 6.93
C VAL A 26 -4.25 7.05 5.75
N ASP A 27 -5.30 7.82 5.47
CA ASP A 27 -5.35 8.86 4.45
C ASP A 27 -5.44 10.23 5.16
N VAL A 28 -4.53 11.15 4.83
CA VAL A 28 -4.42 12.44 5.55
C VAL A 28 -5.10 13.53 4.72
N LYS A 29 -6.24 14.00 5.22
CA LYS A 29 -6.95 15.14 4.65
C LYS A 29 -6.67 16.42 5.43
N THR A 30 -6.32 17.48 4.72
CA THR A 30 -6.21 18.82 5.30
C THR A 30 -7.54 19.59 5.12
N GLY A 31 -7.98 20.27 6.17
CA GLY A 31 -9.22 21.07 6.16
C GLY A 31 -10.51 20.26 6.08
N LYS A 32 -11.55 20.82 5.45
CA LYS A 32 -12.84 20.15 5.19
C LYS A 32 -12.84 19.41 3.85
N SER A 33 -11.88 18.53 3.65
CA SER A 33 -11.82 17.71 2.44
C SER A 33 -12.62 16.42 2.62
N SER A 34 -13.50 16.10 1.66
CA SER A 34 -14.26 14.85 1.65
C SER A 34 -13.53 13.77 0.86
N LEU A 35 -13.79 12.49 1.18
CA LEU A 35 -13.23 11.36 0.44
C LEU A 35 -13.66 11.40 -1.03
N SER A 36 -12.69 11.19 -1.91
CA SER A 36 -12.87 10.98 -3.33
C SER A 36 -13.63 9.68 -3.60
N PRO A 37 -14.31 9.55 -4.75
CA PRO A 37 -15.04 8.33 -5.11
C PRO A 37 -14.14 7.07 -5.11
N ILE A 38 -12.85 7.21 -5.45
CA ILE A 38 -11.91 6.08 -5.41
C ILE A 38 -11.56 5.67 -3.98
N GLU A 39 -11.34 6.63 -3.09
CA GLU A 39 -10.96 6.39 -1.68
C GLU A 39 -12.09 5.71 -0.92
N ARG A 40 -13.34 6.12 -1.19
CA ARG A 40 -14.53 5.43 -0.67
C ARG A 40 -14.55 3.95 -1.05
N LYS A 41 -14.25 3.63 -2.32
CA LYS A 41 -14.17 2.23 -2.78
C LYS A 41 -13.04 1.46 -2.11
N VAL A 42 -11.87 2.08 -1.95
CA VAL A 42 -10.72 1.47 -1.27
C VAL A 42 -11.07 1.16 0.19
N ARG A 43 -11.68 2.10 0.91
CA ARG A 43 -12.19 1.86 2.27
C ARG A 43 -13.13 0.66 2.31
N GLU A 44 -14.11 0.59 1.41
CA GLU A 44 -15.04 -0.54 1.37
C GLU A 44 -14.34 -1.89 1.09
N ILE A 45 -13.33 -1.91 0.22
CA ILE A 45 -12.53 -3.11 -0.07
C ILE A 45 -11.84 -3.60 1.21
N VAL A 46 -11.22 -2.68 1.96
CA VAL A 46 -10.57 -2.97 3.25
C VAL A 46 -11.58 -3.43 4.30
N GLU A 47 -12.73 -2.74 4.45
CA GLU A 47 -13.79 -3.12 5.39
C GLU A 47 -14.38 -4.49 5.06
N LYS A 48 -14.48 -4.83 3.77
CA LYS A 48 -14.90 -6.16 3.27
C LYS A 48 -13.80 -7.22 3.35
N ARG A 49 -12.62 -6.90 3.90
CA ARG A 49 -11.45 -7.78 3.99
C ARG A 49 -10.99 -8.35 2.64
N ARG A 50 -11.20 -7.61 1.56
CA ARG A 50 -10.74 -7.96 0.21
C ARG A 50 -9.30 -7.47 0.01
N VAL A 51 -8.39 -8.00 0.81
CA VAL A 51 -6.99 -7.58 0.83
C VAL A 51 -6.12 -8.82 0.64
N ASP A 52 -5.29 -8.78 -0.40
CA ASP A 52 -4.43 -9.90 -0.79
C ASP A 52 -2.96 -9.50 -0.60
N TRP A 53 -2.13 -10.49 -0.28
CA TRP A 53 -0.68 -10.33 -0.15
C TRP A 53 0.01 -11.02 -1.32
N GLU A 54 0.78 -10.25 -2.10
CA GLU A 54 1.54 -10.73 -3.25
C GLU A 54 3.02 -10.38 -3.05
N THR A 55 3.90 -11.40 -3.10
CA THR A 55 5.35 -11.20 -3.07
C THR A 55 5.90 -11.27 -4.48
N VAL A 56 6.27 -10.13 -5.05
CA VAL A 56 6.91 -10.09 -6.37
C VAL A 56 8.42 -10.03 -6.18
N VAL A 57 9.13 -11.07 -6.59
CA VAL A 57 10.59 -11.08 -6.68
C VAL A 57 10.95 -10.61 -8.09
N LEU A 58 11.53 -9.42 -8.18
CA LEU A 58 12.13 -8.95 -9.42
C LEU A 58 13.53 -9.55 -9.49
N GLU A 59 13.69 -10.65 -10.20
CA GLU A 59 15.02 -11.11 -10.59
C GLU A 59 15.63 -10.03 -11.50
N GLY A 60 16.72 -9.42 -11.04
CA GLY A 60 17.46 -8.45 -11.82
C GLY A 60 17.91 -9.10 -13.12
N GLN A 61 17.57 -8.50 -14.26
CA GLN A 61 18.23 -8.85 -15.50
C GLN A 61 19.72 -8.58 -15.32
N SER A 62 20.52 -9.63 -15.13
CA SER A 62 21.96 -9.57 -15.36
C SER A 62 22.17 -9.35 -16.87
N SER A 63 22.05 -8.11 -17.32
CA SER A 63 22.62 -7.71 -18.60
C SER A 63 24.15 -7.73 -18.45
N SER A 64 24.75 -8.90 -18.63
CA SER A 64 26.17 -8.99 -18.95
C SER A 64 26.36 -8.43 -20.37
N SER A 65 26.59 -7.13 -20.48
CA SER A 65 27.14 -6.54 -21.69
C SER A 65 28.63 -6.89 -21.71
N SER A 66 28.98 -8.04 -22.28
CA SER A 66 30.37 -8.33 -22.62
C SER A 66 30.70 -7.54 -23.89
N SER A 67 31.27 -6.35 -23.73
CA SER A 67 31.85 -5.61 -24.85
C SER A 67 33.27 -6.15 -25.04
N SER A 68 33.46 -6.98 -26.07
CA SER A 68 34.77 -7.25 -26.68
C SER A 68 34.95 -6.35 -27.89
#